data_AF-A0A1I4KW55-F1
#
_entry.id   AF-A0A1I4KW55-F1
#
_cell.length_a   1.000
_cell.length_b   1.000
_cell.length_c   1.000
_cell.angle_alpha   90.00
_cell.angle_beta   90.00
_cell.angle_gamma   90.00
#
_symmetry.space_group_name_H-M   'P 1'
#
loop_
_entity.id
_entity.type
_entity.pdbx_description
1 polymer ?
#
loop_
_entity_poly.entity_id
_entity_poly.type
_entity_poly.pdbx_seq_one_letter_code
_entity_poly.pdbx_strand_id
1 'polypeptide(L)'
;MLSIGAEKTFKMALGLVNVAAEQRWLGKNVLKNHYRHDLVLMDRTLREQLRQRLDNATYPAIVGPLLDAVDSNPLWEPMISMLDRYGREGRFYNLDALAEYDQPDDDPEEYWNRVEQIAIEEVPAVAREWNAVTGDYSKMDRFTATLNEAMAETIEAGWRMICMAGVQGVMGDRGKGWGFDLDPSMVGRQE
;
A
#
# COMPACT_ATOMS: atom_id res chain seq x y z
N MET A 1 -8.54 7.24 5.86
CA MET A 1 -7.37 7.06 6.75
C MET A 1 -6.26 6.20 6.13
N LEU A 2 -6.56 5.35 5.14
CA LEU A 2 -5.61 4.40 4.56
C LEU A 2 -4.39 5.04 3.89
N SER A 3 -4.57 6.06 3.04
CA SER A 3 -3.48 6.74 2.31
C SER A 3 -2.43 7.39 3.24
N ILE A 4 -2.86 8.11 4.28
CA ILE A 4 -1.93 8.71 5.27
C ILE A 4 -1.20 7.63 6.07
N GLY A 5 -1.89 6.54 6.40
CA GLY A 5 -1.29 5.38 7.06
C GLY A 5 -0.18 4.79 6.20
N ALA A 6 -0.47 4.49 4.93
CA ALA A 6 0.50 3.98 3.97
C ALA A 6 1.71 4.92 3.81
N GLU A 7 1.48 6.23 3.65
CA GLU A 7 2.55 7.24 3.55
C GLU A 7 3.51 7.18 4.73
N LYS A 8 2.96 7.17 5.96
CA LYS A 8 3.77 7.13 7.18
C LYS A 8 4.51 5.80 7.32
N THR A 9 3.86 4.68 7.02
CA THR A 9 4.46 3.35 7.04
C THR A 9 5.64 3.26 6.07
N PHE A 10 5.48 3.72 4.83
CA PHE A 10 6.58 3.72 3.86
C PHE A 10 7.73 4.63 4.29
N LYS A 11 7.45 5.85 4.76
CA LYS A 11 8.50 6.76 5.25
C LYS A 11 9.26 6.19 6.43
N MET A 12 8.57 5.53 7.35
CA MET A 12 9.19 4.86 8.49
C MET A 12 10.07 3.70 8.04
N ALA A 13 9.57 2.82 7.17
CA ALA A 13 10.31 1.68 6.64
C ALA A 13 11.57 2.14 5.88
N LEU A 14 11.45 3.09 4.95
CA LEU A 14 12.58 3.67 4.23
C LEU A 14 13.58 4.37 5.16
N GLY A 15 13.08 5.05 6.20
CA GLY A 15 13.91 5.65 7.23
C GLY A 15 14.73 4.63 8.01
N LEU A 16 14.12 3.50 8.39
CA LEU A 16 14.77 2.40 9.08
C LEU A 16 15.81 1.71 8.19
N VAL A 17 15.49 1.46 6.92
CA VAL A 17 16.47 0.94 5.95
C VAL A 17 17.67 1.89 5.83
N ASN A 18 17.43 3.20 5.73
CA ASN A 18 18.51 4.18 5.67
C ASN A 18 19.34 4.22 6.95
N VAL A 19 18.72 4.09 8.13
CA VAL A 19 19.46 3.98 9.40
C VAL A 19 20.32 2.73 9.42
N ALA A 20 19.81 1.60 8.94
CA ALA A 20 20.56 0.35 8.91
C ALA A 20 21.76 0.40 7.97
N ALA A 21 21.67 1.15 6.86
CA ALA A 21 22.79 1.35 5.92
C ALA A 21 23.79 2.42 6.40
N GLU A 22 23.28 3.58 6.82
CA GLU A 22 24.07 4.82 6.93
C GLU A 22 24.20 5.32 8.38
N GLN A 23 23.62 4.61 9.36
CA GLN A 23 23.55 5.00 10.77
C GLN A 23 22.94 6.39 11.01
N ARG A 24 22.15 6.89 10.05
CA ARG A 24 21.49 8.19 10.10
C ARG A 24 20.06 8.10 9.58
N TRP A 25 19.19 8.94 10.12
CA TRP A 25 17.82 9.07 9.60
C TRP A 25 17.83 9.76 8.22
N LEU A 26 16.77 9.52 7.43
CA LEU A 26 16.57 10.23 6.18
C LEU A 26 16.49 11.74 6.44
N GLY A 27 17.22 12.51 5.64
CA GLY A 27 17.20 13.97 5.75
C GLY A 27 15.79 14.53 5.50
N LYS A 28 15.44 15.60 6.23
CA LYS A 28 14.14 16.29 6.07
C LYS A 28 13.84 16.67 4.62
N ASN A 29 14.87 17.07 3.86
CA ASN A 29 14.74 17.42 2.45
C ASN A 29 14.26 16.22 1.60
N VAL A 30 14.78 15.02 1.86
CA VAL A 30 14.38 13.79 1.16
C VAL A 30 12.91 13.48 1.46
N LEU A 31 12.53 13.48 2.73
CA LEU A 31 11.15 13.19 3.14
C LEU A 31 10.13 14.22 2.63
N LYS A 32 10.50 15.50 2.60
CA LYS A 32 9.58 16.59 2.24
C LYS A 32 9.50 16.82 0.73
N ASN A 33 10.63 16.76 0.03
CA ASN A 33 10.71 17.23 -1.36
C ASN A 33 10.92 16.10 -2.37
N HIS A 34 11.62 15.02 -2.00
CA HIS A 34 11.81 13.89 -2.91
C HIS A 34 10.65 12.91 -2.83
N TYR A 35 10.40 12.34 -1.65
CA TYR A 35 9.27 11.44 -1.46
C TYR A 35 7.95 12.19 -1.34
N ARG A 36 7.90 13.30 -0.58
CA ARG A 36 6.70 14.11 -0.36
C ARG A 36 5.47 13.23 -0.03
N HIS A 37 4.53 13.09 -0.95
CA HIS A 37 3.33 12.26 -0.82
C HIS A 37 3.33 11.07 -1.78
N ASP A 38 4.42 10.88 -2.54
CA ASP A 38 4.55 9.94 -3.64
C ASP A 38 4.63 8.49 -3.15
N LEU A 39 3.46 7.87 -2.98
CA LEU A 39 3.38 6.48 -2.49
C LEU A 39 3.93 5.50 -3.52
N VAL A 40 3.78 5.78 -4.82
CA VAL A 40 4.26 4.90 -5.89
C VAL A 40 5.79 4.85 -5.90
N LEU A 41 6.45 6.01 -5.79
CA LEU A 41 7.90 6.09 -5.67
C LEU A 41 8.39 5.40 -4.40
N MET A 42 7.73 5.66 -3.27
CA MET A 42 8.14 5.08 -1.99
C MET A 42 7.95 3.56 -1.95
N ASP A 43 6.85 3.03 -2.47
CA ASP A 43 6.60 1.58 -2.59
C ASP A 43 7.70 0.91 -3.41
N ARG A 44 7.95 1.40 -4.64
CA ARG A 44 8.97 0.84 -5.54
C ARG A 44 10.35 0.88 -4.90
N THR A 45 10.72 2.02 -4.35
CA THR A 45 12.02 2.20 -3.68
C THR A 45 12.15 1.26 -2.49
N LEU A 46 11.08 1.10 -1.69
CA LEU A 46 11.12 0.22 -0.54
C LEU A 46 11.26 -1.24 -0.97
N ARG A 47 10.39 -1.74 -1.87
CA ARG A 47 10.45 -3.13 -2.35
C ARG A 47 11.81 -3.47 -2.94
N GLU A 48 12.40 -2.57 -3.73
CA GLU A 48 13.76 -2.74 -4.26
C GLU A 48 14.79 -2.86 -3.13
N GLN A 49 14.78 -1.95 -2.15
CA GLN A 49 15.72 -2.00 -1.04
C GLN A 49 15.53 -3.23 -0.14
N LEU A 50 14.29 -3.71 0.04
CA LEU A 50 14.01 -4.93 0.78
C LEU A 50 14.57 -6.16 0.04
N ARG A 51 14.40 -6.23 -1.29
CA ARG A 51 15.01 -7.29 -2.12
C ARG A 51 16.53 -7.29 -2.03
N GLN A 52 17.17 -6.11 -2.15
CA GLN A 52 18.63 -5.98 -2.06
C GLN A 52 19.19 -6.37 -0.69
N ARG A 53 18.36 -6.31 0.36
CA ARG A 53 18.76 -6.58 1.75
C ARG A 53 18.22 -7.91 2.28
N LEU A 54 17.67 -8.74 1.41
CA LEU A 54 16.99 -9.98 1.82
C LEU A 54 17.93 -10.93 2.57
N ASP A 55 19.22 -10.96 2.22
CA ASP A 55 20.25 -11.76 2.90
C ASP A 55 20.51 -11.34 4.35
N ASN A 56 20.06 -10.15 4.76
CA ASN A 56 20.13 -9.70 6.15
C ASN A 56 18.96 -10.23 7.00
N ALA A 57 17.97 -10.89 6.40
CA ALA A 57 16.86 -11.49 7.14
C ALA A 57 17.35 -12.66 7.97
N THR A 58 16.78 -12.81 9.17
CA THR A 58 16.99 -14.00 10.03
C THR A 58 16.53 -15.26 9.29
N TYR A 59 15.39 -15.18 8.60
CA TYR A 59 14.90 -16.22 7.70
C TYR A 59 14.45 -15.60 6.36
N PRO A 60 15.33 -15.54 5.34
CA PRO A 60 15.01 -14.98 4.02
C PRO A 60 13.77 -15.60 3.36
N ALA A 61 13.56 -16.91 3.61
CA ALA A 61 12.41 -17.67 3.11
C ALA A 61 11.04 -17.19 3.64
N ILE A 62 11.01 -16.31 4.65
CA ILE A 62 9.77 -15.68 5.13
C ILE A 62 9.46 -14.41 4.33
N VAL A 63 10.46 -13.56 4.08
CA VAL A 63 10.24 -12.25 3.45
C VAL A 63 10.18 -12.35 1.93
N GLY A 64 11.00 -13.21 1.32
CA GLY A 64 11.05 -13.40 -0.13
C GLY A 64 9.67 -13.71 -0.74
N PRO A 65 8.96 -14.75 -0.26
CA PRO A 65 7.62 -15.08 -0.76
C PRO A 65 6.58 -13.97 -0.55
N LEU A 66 6.71 -13.14 0.49
CA LEU A 66 5.81 -12.02 0.71
C LEU A 66 6.06 -10.89 -0.31
N LEU A 67 7.32 -10.62 -0.64
CA LEU A 67 7.67 -9.70 -1.73
C LEU A 67 7.13 -10.22 -3.07
N ASP A 68 7.32 -11.50 -3.35
CA ASP A 68 6.83 -12.11 -4.59
C ASP A 68 5.28 -12.12 -4.66
N ALA A 69 4.59 -12.32 -3.53
CA ALA A 69 3.14 -12.24 -3.45
C ALA A 69 2.61 -10.83 -3.72
N VAL A 70 3.28 -9.80 -3.22
CA VAL A 70 2.93 -8.40 -3.53
C VAL A 70 3.19 -8.08 -4.99
N ASP A 71 4.33 -8.50 -5.55
CA ASP A 71 4.71 -8.22 -6.94
C ASP A 71 3.81 -8.93 -7.96
N SER A 72 3.28 -10.10 -7.61
CA SER A 72 2.36 -10.87 -8.45
C SER A 72 0.89 -10.51 -8.25
N ASN A 73 0.55 -9.68 -7.25
CA ASN A 73 -0.83 -9.25 -7.02
C ASN A 73 -1.21 -8.15 -8.03
N PRO A 74 -2.18 -8.40 -8.94
CA PRO A 74 -2.55 -7.44 -9.98
C PRO A 74 -3.16 -6.15 -9.42
N LEU A 75 -3.68 -6.18 -8.19
CA LEU A 75 -4.29 -5.02 -7.54
C LEU A 75 -3.28 -4.13 -6.81
N TRP A 76 -2.06 -4.60 -6.53
CA TRP A 76 -1.13 -3.85 -5.66
C TRP A 76 -0.78 -2.46 -6.24
N GLU A 77 -0.21 -2.40 -7.44
CA GLU A 77 0.19 -1.10 -8.03
C GLU A 77 -1.00 -0.16 -8.30
N PRO A 78 -2.15 -0.62 -8.83
CA PRO A 78 -3.35 0.20 -8.94
C PRO A 78 -3.82 0.75 -7.58
N MET A 79 -3.82 -0.08 -6.54
CA MET A 79 -4.20 0.34 -5.18
C MET A 79 -3.26 1.41 -4.63
N ILE A 80 -1.95 1.25 -4.78
CA ILE A 80 -0.98 2.26 -4.34
C ILE A 80 -1.15 3.56 -5.13
N SER A 81 -1.40 3.50 -6.44
CA SER A 81 -1.64 4.67 -7.28
C SER A 81 -2.92 5.41 -6.88
N MET A 82 -4.00 4.68 -6.60
CA MET A 82 -5.25 5.24 -6.10
C MET A 82 -5.06 5.94 -4.73
N LEU A 83 -4.33 5.30 -3.81
CA LEU A 83 -4.02 5.90 -2.51
C LEU A 83 -3.11 7.13 -2.63
N ASP A 84 -2.19 7.13 -3.58
CA ASP A 84 -1.31 8.27 -3.89
C ASP A 84 -2.14 9.46 -4.37
N ARG A 85 -3.01 9.26 -5.38
CA ARG A 85 -3.88 10.31 -5.90
C ARG A 85 -4.79 10.88 -4.82
N TYR A 86 -5.44 10.01 -4.03
CA TYR A 86 -6.26 10.42 -2.90
C TYR A 86 -5.47 11.24 -1.88
N GLY A 87 -4.22 10.84 -1.59
CA GLY A 87 -3.35 11.46 -0.60
C GLY A 87 -2.82 12.84 -0.99
N ARG A 88 -2.51 13.03 -2.27
CA ARG A 88 -2.01 14.30 -2.81
C ARG A 88 -3.11 15.36 -2.83
N GLU A 89 -4.20 15.07 -3.53
CA GLU A 89 -5.18 16.10 -3.91
C GLU A 89 -6.62 15.56 -3.95
N GLY A 90 -6.82 14.25 -4.12
CA GLY A 90 -8.18 13.69 -4.26
C GLY A 90 -9.11 13.98 -3.07
N ARG A 91 -8.57 14.17 -1.86
CA ARG A 91 -9.36 14.57 -0.68
C ARG A 91 -9.94 15.99 -0.75
N PHE A 92 -9.40 16.85 -1.61
CA PHE A 92 -9.85 18.23 -1.81
C PHE A 92 -10.39 18.49 -3.21
N TYR A 93 -10.19 17.58 -4.17
CA TYR A 93 -10.62 17.69 -5.57
C TYR A 93 -12.02 18.28 -5.75
N ASN A 94 -13.05 17.70 -5.12
CA ASN A 94 -14.42 18.20 -5.23
C ASN A 94 -14.61 19.59 -4.59
N LEU A 95 -13.87 19.91 -3.52
CA LEU A 95 -13.92 21.24 -2.89
C LEU A 95 -13.21 22.29 -3.74
N ASP A 96 -12.08 21.92 -4.35
CA ASP A 96 -11.32 22.80 -5.24
C ASP A 96 -12.10 23.06 -6.54
N ALA A 97 -12.78 22.04 -7.08
CA ALA A 97 -13.70 22.18 -8.20
C ALA A 97 -14.87 23.12 -7.89
N LEU A 98 -15.48 23.00 -6.69
CA LEU A 98 -16.52 23.93 -6.22
C LEU A 98 -16.00 25.36 -6.02
N ALA A 99 -14.71 25.51 -5.73
CA ALA A 99 -14.04 26.80 -5.56
C ALA A 99 -13.52 27.38 -6.89
N GLU A 100 -13.84 26.75 -8.03
CA GLU A 100 -13.39 27.15 -9.38
C GLU A 100 -11.86 27.17 -9.52
N TYR A 101 -11.14 26.39 -8.73
CA TYR A 101 -9.72 26.16 -8.94
C TYR A 101 -9.50 25.17 -10.08
N ASP A 102 -8.51 25.46 -10.93
CA ASP A 102 -8.06 24.54 -11.98
C ASP A 102 -7.70 23.18 -11.36
N GLN A 103 -8.23 22.10 -11.97
CA GLN A 103 -7.90 20.71 -11.63
C GLN A 103 -6.92 20.19 -12.70
N PRO A 104 -5.59 20.37 -12.52
CA PRO A 104 -4.62 19.99 -13.55
C PRO A 104 -4.43 18.49 -13.70
N ASP A 105 -4.85 17.71 -12.70
CA ASP A 105 -4.62 16.28 -12.59
C ASP A 105 -5.93 15.48 -12.83
N ASP A 106 -5.79 14.22 -13.24
CA ASP A 106 -6.89 13.29 -13.52
C ASP A 106 -7.88 13.14 -12.34
N ASP A 107 -9.14 12.83 -12.65
CA ASP A 107 -10.19 12.66 -11.65
C ASP A 107 -9.84 11.50 -10.69
N PRO A 108 -9.83 11.72 -9.36
CA PRO A 108 -9.62 10.65 -8.40
C PRO A 108 -10.56 9.45 -8.57
N GLU A 109 -11.76 9.65 -9.09
CA GLU A 109 -12.73 8.59 -9.40
C GLU A 109 -12.19 7.63 -10.47
N GLU A 110 -11.42 8.11 -11.44
CA GLU A 110 -10.83 7.25 -12.49
C GLU A 110 -9.86 6.22 -11.92
N TYR A 111 -9.12 6.58 -10.86
CA TYR A 111 -8.22 5.64 -10.17
C TYR A 111 -9.00 4.56 -9.42
N TRP A 112 -10.11 4.94 -8.79
CA TRP A 112 -11.00 3.98 -8.13
C TRP A 112 -11.60 3.02 -9.16
N ASN A 113 -12.20 3.55 -10.22
CA ASN A 113 -12.80 2.78 -11.31
C ASN A 113 -11.79 1.82 -11.95
N ARG A 114 -10.53 2.25 -12.09
CA ARG A 114 -9.46 1.40 -12.61
C ARG A 114 -9.14 0.23 -11.69
N VAL A 115 -9.12 0.42 -10.38
CA VAL A 115 -8.94 -0.69 -9.43
C VAL A 115 -10.10 -1.68 -9.53
N GLU A 116 -11.34 -1.19 -9.56
CA GLU A 116 -12.52 -2.05 -9.69
C GLU A 116 -12.50 -2.84 -10.99
N GLN A 117 -12.17 -2.19 -12.11
CA GLN A 117 -12.07 -2.85 -13.41
C GLN A 117 -11.02 -3.96 -13.40
N ILE A 118 -9.82 -3.70 -12.87
CA ILE A 118 -8.77 -4.73 -12.76
C ILE A 118 -9.22 -5.86 -11.83
N ALA A 119 -9.92 -5.56 -10.73
CA ALA A 119 -10.46 -6.59 -9.86
C ALA A 119 -11.46 -7.49 -10.60
N ILE A 120 -12.35 -6.91 -11.39
CA ILE A 120 -13.31 -7.66 -12.22
C ILE A 120 -12.59 -8.51 -13.27
N GLU A 121 -11.51 -8.01 -13.87
CA GLU A 121 -10.78 -8.69 -14.96
C GLU A 121 -9.86 -9.80 -14.44
N GLU A 122 -9.13 -9.55 -13.35
CA GLU A 122 -7.98 -10.36 -12.92
C GLU A 122 -8.24 -11.16 -11.62
N VAL A 123 -9.29 -10.84 -10.84
CA VAL A 123 -9.60 -11.56 -9.60
C VAL A 123 -10.83 -12.47 -9.82
N PRO A 124 -10.64 -13.81 -9.91
CA PRO A 124 -11.72 -14.72 -10.30
C PRO A 124 -12.95 -14.69 -9.39
N ALA A 125 -12.78 -14.40 -8.09
CA ALA A 125 -13.89 -14.27 -7.16
C ALA A 125 -14.75 -13.03 -7.48
N VAL A 126 -14.12 -11.88 -7.71
CA VAL A 126 -14.81 -10.63 -8.06
C VAL A 126 -15.49 -10.76 -9.43
N ALA A 127 -14.79 -11.31 -10.42
CA ALA A 127 -15.34 -11.58 -11.76
C ALA A 127 -16.64 -12.43 -11.71
N ARG A 128 -16.66 -13.44 -10.84
CA ARG A 128 -17.82 -14.32 -10.65
C ARG A 128 -19.03 -13.56 -10.11
N GLU A 129 -18.82 -12.75 -9.07
CA GLU A 129 -19.90 -11.96 -8.48
C GLU A 129 -20.38 -10.86 -9.44
N TRP A 130 -19.48 -10.23 -10.19
CA TRP A 130 -19.85 -9.25 -11.23
C TRP A 130 -20.74 -9.87 -12.30
N ASN A 131 -20.36 -11.03 -12.83
CA ASN A 131 -21.20 -11.76 -13.78
C ASN A 131 -22.57 -12.11 -13.18
N ALA A 132 -22.64 -12.42 -11.89
CA ALA A 132 -23.90 -12.68 -11.22
C ALA A 132 -24.80 -11.44 -11.12
N VAL A 133 -24.23 -10.25 -10.92
CA VAL A 133 -24.93 -8.95 -10.89
C VAL A 133 -25.55 -8.62 -12.25
N THR A 134 -24.85 -8.87 -13.36
CA THR A 134 -25.37 -8.58 -14.71
C THR A 134 -26.69 -9.32 -15.03
N GLY A 135 -26.91 -10.49 -14.40
CA GLY A 135 -28.17 -11.24 -14.52
C GLY A 135 -29.18 -10.98 -13.39
N ASP A 136 -28.75 -10.40 -12.27
CA ASP A 136 -29.58 -10.19 -11.08
C ASP A 136 -28.98 -9.11 -10.18
N TYR A 137 -29.52 -7.89 -10.28
CA TYR A 137 -29.04 -6.73 -9.51
C TYR A 137 -29.18 -6.90 -8.00
N SER A 138 -30.02 -7.83 -7.50
CA SER A 138 -30.13 -8.10 -6.06
C SER A 138 -28.84 -8.67 -5.45
N LYS A 139 -27.88 -9.08 -6.29
CA LYS A 139 -26.57 -9.58 -5.89
C LYS A 139 -25.51 -8.49 -5.72
N MET A 140 -25.85 -7.22 -5.94
CA MET A 140 -24.90 -6.10 -5.85
C MET A 140 -24.16 -6.08 -4.49
N ASP A 141 -24.86 -6.33 -3.39
CA ASP A 141 -24.25 -6.35 -2.05
C ASP A 141 -23.14 -7.39 -1.93
N ARG A 142 -23.30 -8.57 -2.56
CA ARG A 142 -22.28 -9.62 -2.55
C ARG A 142 -21.06 -9.24 -3.37
N PHE A 143 -21.29 -8.69 -4.56
CA PHE A 143 -20.22 -8.16 -5.39
C PHE A 143 -19.41 -7.09 -4.64
N THR A 144 -20.07 -6.10 -4.05
CA THR A 144 -19.42 -5.03 -3.27
C THR A 144 -18.64 -5.61 -2.10
N ALA A 145 -19.18 -6.59 -1.38
CA ALA A 145 -18.46 -7.24 -0.28
C ALA A 145 -17.19 -7.96 -0.76
N THR A 146 -17.27 -8.76 -1.83
CA THR A 146 -16.14 -9.50 -2.39
C THR A 146 -15.07 -8.58 -2.99
N LEU A 147 -15.48 -7.48 -3.64
CA LEU A 147 -14.56 -6.46 -4.13
C LEU A 147 -13.79 -5.80 -2.97
N ASN A 148 -14.52 -5.37 -1.93
CA ASN A 148 -13.90 -4.76 -0.74
C ASN A 148 -12.95 -5.72 -0.03
N GLU A 149 -13.30 -7.01 0.07
CA GLU A 149 -12.45 -8.05 0.64
C GLU A 149 -11.14 -8.19 -0.17
N ALA A 150 -11.22 -8.30 -1.50
CA ALA A 150 -10.03 -8.40 -2.35
C ALA A 150 -9.10 -7.17 -2.23
N MET A 151 -9.68 -5.97 -2.15
CA MET A 151 -8.94 -4.73 -1.93
C MET A 151 -8.29 -4.69 -0.53
N ALA A 152 -9.01 -5.11 0.51
CA ALA A 152 -8.51 -5.16 1.87
C ALA A 152 -7.35 -6.17 2.02
N GLU A 153 -7.52 -7.39 1.48
CA GLU A 153 -6.49 -8.43 1.46
C GLU A 153 -5.22 -7.96 0.75
N THR A 154 -5.37 -7.22 -0.36
CA THR A 154 -4.23 -6.64 -1.10
C THR A 154 -3.42 -5.68 -0.24
N ILE A 155 -4.10 -4.81 0.51
CA ILE A 155 -3.42 -3.86 1.41
C ILE A 155 -2.81 -4.57 2.63
N GLU A 156 -3.50 -5.56 3.19
CA GLU A 156 -2.99 -6.38 4.28
C GLU A 156 -1.74 -7.16 3.87
N ALA A 157 -1.70 -7.72 2.65
CA ALA A 157 -0.54 -8.43 2.12
C ALA A 157 0.70 -7.51 2.07
N GLY A 158 0.56 -6.29 1.55
CA GLY A 158 1.63 -5.31 1.53
C GLY A 158 2.08 -4.86 2.93
N TRP A 159 1.13 -4.64 3.83
CA TRP A 159 1.45 -4.33 5.23
C TRP A 159 2.21 -5.47 5.88
N ARG A 160 1.74 -6.72 5.73
CA ARG A 160 2.39 -7.91 6.26
C ARG A 160 3.81 -8.08 5.70
N MET A 161 4.02 -7.81 4.41
CA MET A 161 5.35 -7.81 3.79
C MET A 161 6.30 -6.85 4.52
N ILE A 162 5.89 -5.60 4.74
CA ILE A 162 6.70 -4.58 5.45
C ILE A 162 6.96 -4.99 6.89
N CYS A 163 5.92 -5.44 7.60
CA CYS A 163 6.00 -5.91 8.97
C CYS A 163 7.02 -7.04 9.11
N MET A 164 6.90 -8.09 8.29
CA MET A 164 7.79 -9.24 8.35
C MET A 164 9.21 -8.90 7.92
N ALA A 165 9.40 -7.99 6.96
CA ALA A 165 10.73 -7.49 6.63
C ALA A 165 11.39 -6.78 7.84
N GLY A 166 10.62 -6.01 8.61
CA GLY A 166 11.04 -5.44 9.89
C GLY A 166 11.44 -6.52 10.90
N VAL A 167 10.49 -7.40 11.25
CA VAL A 167 10.67 -8.50 12.23
C VAL A 167 11.90 -9.37 11.92
N GLN A 168 12.10 -9.70 10.64
CA GLN A 168 13.21 -10.55 10.21
C GLN A 168 14.56 -9.82 10.20
N GLY A 169 14.59 -8.49 10.34
CA GLY A 169 15.82 -7.70 10.44
C GLY A 169 16.32 -7.11 9.12
N VAL A 170 15.54 -7.18 8.04
CA VAL A 170 15.92 -6.61 6.73
C VAL A 170 16.17 -5.09 6.83
N MET A 171 15.41 -4.43 7.71
CA MET A 171 15.54 -2.99 8.04
C MET A 171 16.47 -2.71 9.24
N GLY A 172 17.33 -3.67 9.61
CA GLY A 172 18.26 -3.57 10.74
C GLY A 172 17.62 -3.80 12.11
N ASP A 173 18.43 -3.75 13.18
CA ASP A 173 17.98 -4.12 14.54
C ASP A 173 16.87 -3.22 15.08
N ARG A 174 16.92 -1.91 14.78
CA ARG A 174 15.81 -0.99 15.14
C ARG A 174 14.53 -1.34 14.39
N GLY A 175 14.65 -1.85 13.16
CA GLY A 175 13.53 -2.31 12.35
C GLY A 175 12.84 -3.54 12.92
N LYS A 176 13.55 -4.39 13.68
CA LYS A 176 12.95 -5.57 14.33
C LYS A 176 11.89 -5.17 15.35
N GLY A 177 12.23 -4.26 16.26
CA GLY A 177 11.28 -3.75 17.26
C GLY A 177 10.05 -3.12 16.61
N TRP A 178 10.28 -2.22 15.65
CA TRP A 178 9.20 -1.57 14.91
C TRP A 178 8.33 -2.56 14.12
N GLY A 179 8.92 -3.62 13.55
CA GLY A 179 8.17 -4.66 12.85
C GLY A 179 7.16 -5.37 13.76
N PHE A 180 7.52 -5.67 15.02
CA PHE A 180 6.58 -6.25 15.98
C PHE A 180 5.48 -5.27 16.38
N ASP A 181 5.81 -3.99 16.57
CA ASP A 181 4.80 -2.96 16.89
C ASP A 181 3.82 -2.71 15.74
N LEU A 182 4.27 -2.95 14.50
CA LEU A 182 3.50 -2.78 13.28
C LEU A 182 2.62 -4.00 12.96
N ASP A 183 2.77 -5.13 13.65
CA ASP A 183 2.03 -6.36 13.34
C ASP A 183 0.51 -6.08 13.33
N PRO A 184 -0.24 -6.46 12.27
CA PRO A 184 -1.69 -6.25 12.19
C PRO A 184 -2.46 -6.77 13.41
N SER A 185 -1.97 -7.83 14.06
CA SER A 185 -2.59 -8.41 15.26
C SER A 185 -2.45 -7.54 16.52
N MET A 186 -1.61 -6.50 16.50
CA MET A 186 -1.39 -5.55 17.59
C MET A 186 -2.31 -4.32 17.51
N VAL A 187 -2.96 -4.08 16.36
CA VAL A 187 -3.85 -2.93 16.20
C VAL A 187 -5.15 -3.14 17.00
N GLY A 188 -5.51 -2.14 17.81
CA GLY A 188 -6.69 -2.18 18.68
C GLY A 188 -6.47 -2.82 20.06
N ARG A 189 -5.24 -3.26 20.38
CA ARG A 189 -4.85 -3.81 21.69
C ARG A 189 -3.97 -2.84 22.49
N GLN A 190 -4.33 -1.56 22.46
CA GLN A 190 -3.69 -0.55 23.31
C GLN A 190 -4.30 -0.67 24.71
N GLU A 191 -3.57 -1.29 25.65
CA GLU A 191 -3.85 -1.20 27.09
C GLU A 191 -3.33 0.11 27.69
#